data_AF-A0A7L3GCA8-F1
#
_entry.id   AF-A0A7L3GCA8-F1
#
_cell.length_a   1.000
_cell.length_b   1.000
_cell.length_c   1.000
_cell.angle_alpha   90.00
_cell.angle_beta   90.00
_cell.angle_gamma   90.00
#
_symmetry.space_group_name_H-M   'P 1'
#
loop_
_entity.id
_entity.type
_entity.pdbx_description
1 polymer ?
#
loop_
_entity_poly.entity_id
_entity_poly.type
_entity_poly.pdbx_seq_one_letter_code
_entity_poly.pdbx_strand_id
1 'polypeptide(L)'
;HFFHITSIFSSPFFNHVVIALEEKIIVSKLGDNATLSCIYRGTELHLKNLRVYWQIADDQEECSVVHALISGQDNESEQCIHFKNRTQLFWDRLENGNFSLLLLNVSQSDEHTYKCVILQKTEYTKMIHQAEVVLSLAASYSQPILSGPIRNSDSAGEEVTFSCRSGNGYPEPNVYWINKTDNSHLHPSQLEITPHTDGTYSVFSTLKVKATSNMEIECSVENKILQENLSANYTQQKQSNGSSTESHKDLEKNRRGAQAAGIISIVILMGLLVVLTCWLWRRRSSRLVSHTGNE
;
A
#
# COMPACT_ATOMS: atom_id res chain seq x y z
N HIS A 1 -13.91 64.87 15.01
CA HIS A 1 -13.22 64.92 13.71
C HIS A 1 -12.19 66.04 13.76
N PHE A 2 -10.92 65.69 13.99
CA PHE A 2 -9.79 66.61 13.95
C PHE A 2 -8.72 66.00 13.04
N PHE A 3 -8.25 66.78 12.07
CA PHE A 3 -7.01 66.52 11.34
C PHE A 3 -5.91 67.39 11.97
N HIS A 4 -4.76 66.80 12.31
CA HIS A 4 -3.42 67.32 11.95
C HIS A 4 -2.31 66.33 12.36
N ILE A 5 -1.25 66.35 11.55
CA ILE A 5 -0.09 65.44 11.44
C ILE A 5 0.99 65.71 12.53
N THR A 6 1.68 64.66 12.98
CA THR A 6 3.13 64.51 13.31
C THR A 6 3.29 63.19 14.08
N SER A 7 4.34 62.36 14.01
CA SER A 7 5.72 62.51 13.59
C SER A 7 6.27 61.20 13.00
N ILE A 8 7.35 61.36 12.26
CA ILE A 8 8.30 60.35 11.81
C ILE A 8 8.87 59.60 13.03
N PHE A 9 8.80 58.26 13.02
CA PHE A 9 9.80 57.41 13.66
C PHE A 9 10.37 56.47 12.60
N SER A 10 11.55 56.83 12.12
CA SER A 10 12.43 55.94 11.38
C SER A 10 13.01 54.90 12.35
N SER A 11 12.77 53.62 12.11
CA SER A 11 13.70 52.55 12.52
C SER A 11 13.49 51.34 11.61
N PRO A 12 14.56 50.55 11.38
CA PRO A 12 14.88 50.03 10.06
C PRO A 12 14.13 48.74 9.74
N PHE A 13 13.89 48.59 8.44
CA PHE A 13 13.55 47.35 7.76
C PHE A 13 14.34 46.16 8.32
N PHE A 14 13.72 45.33 9.15
CA PHE A 14 14.05 43.92 9.18
C PHE A 14 13.47 43.33 7.89
N ASN A 15 14.30 43.25 6.85
CA ASN A 15 14.05 42.33 5.76
C ASN A 15 14.08 40.92 6.36
N HIS A 16 12.92 40.40 6.76
CA HIS A 16 12.74 38.96 6.84
C HIS A 16 13.00 38.44 5.44
N VAL A 17 14.20 37.91 5.23
CA VAL A 17 14.47 37.07 4.07
C VAL A 17 13.56 35.86 4.23
N VAL A 18 12.42 35.87 3.56
CA VAL A 18 11.59 34.68 3.38
C VAL A 18 12.37 33.81 2.41
N ILE A 19 13.25 32.96 2.95
CA ILE A 19 13.85 31.88 2.17
C ILE A 19 12.70 30.92 1.90
N ALA A 20 12.19 30.91 0.67
CA ALA A 20 11.26 29.88 0.23
C ALA A 20 12.00 28.53 0.33
N LEU A 21 11.67 27.77 1.37
CA LEU A 21 12.21 26.43 1.55
C LEU A 21 11.53 25.53 0.52
N GLU A 22 12.30 24.79 -0.25
CA GLU A 22 11.74 23.80 -1.18
C GLU A 22 11.08 22.69 -0.36
N GLU A 23 9.74 22.63 -0.36
CA GLU A 23 8.99 21.60 0.34
C GLU A 23 9.15 20.26 -0.36
N LYS A 24 9.76 19.29 0.33
CA LYS A 24 9.90 17.92 -0.19
C LYS A 24 8.73 17.07 0.27
N ILE A 25 7.96 16.51 -0.66
CA ILE A 25 6.87 15.57 -0.35
C ILE A 25 7.40 14.14 -0.37
N ILE A 26 7.16 13.40 0.71
CA ILE A 26 7.43 11.96 0.83
C ILE A 26 6.08 11.26 0.94
N VAL A 27 5.82 10.31 0.04
CA VAL A 27 4.64 9.45 0.09
C VAL A 27 5.02 8.12 0.71
N SER A 28 4.27 7.66 1.71
CA SER A 28 4.45 6.35 2.35
C SER A 28 3.12 5.62 2.50
N LYS A 29 3.14 4.28 2.47
CA LYS A 29 1.95 3.51 2.81
C LYS A 29 1.77 3.42 4.33
N LEU A 30 0.53 3.32 4.78
CA LEU A 30 0.22 3.05 6.19
C LEU A 30 0.87 1.73 6.64
N GLY A 31 1.52 1.76 7.80
CA GLY A 31 2.25 0.63 8.37
C GLY A 31 3.70 0.45 7.89
N ASP A 32 4.10 1.15 6.81
CA ASP A 32 5.48 1.12 6.33
C ASP A 32 6.40 2.03 7.18
N ASN A 33 7.69 2.01 6.88
CA ASN A 33 8.64 2.97 7.46
C ASN A 33 8.89 4.11 6.45
N ALA A 34 8.87 5.35 6.91
CA ALA A 34 9.14 6.52 6.07
C ALA A 34 10.55 7.06 6.35
N THR A 35 11.25 7.50 5.31
CA THR A 35 12.53 8.21 5.44
C THR A 35 12.37 9.68 5.06
N LEU A 36 12.44 10.56 6.05
CA LEU A 36 12.37 12.02 5.88
C LEU A 36 13.78 12.54 5.59
N SER A 37 13.96 13.11 4.40
CA SER A 37 15.28 13.46 3.88
C SER A 37 15.76 14.81 4.41
N CYS A 38 16.94 14.86 5.01
CA CYS A 38 17.62 16.10 5.38
C CYS A 38 19.11 15.97 5.09
N ILE A 39 19.61 16.74 4.11
CA ILE A 39 20.99 16.64 3.62
C ILE A 39 21.63 18.02 3.62
N TYR A 40 22.62 18.18 4.49
CA TYR A 40 23.47 19.34 4.55
C TYR A 40 24.76 19.10 3.75
N ARG A 41 25.06 19.98 2.79
CA ARG A 41 26.25 19.86 1.92
C ARG A 41 27.44 20.74 2.33
N GLY A 42 27.42 21.32 3.53
CA GLY A 42 28.55 22.09 4.02
C GLY A 42 29.69 21.23 4.52
N THR A 43 30.83 21.86 4.77
CA THR A 43 32.06 21.22 5.27
C THR A 43 32.21 21.40 6.79
N GLU A 44 33.13 20.66 7.41
CA GLU A 44 33.51 20.79 8.84
C GLU A 44 32.40 20.41 9.84
N LEU A 45 31.90 19.18 9.75
CA LEU A 45 30.95 18.63 10.71
C LEU A 45 31.70 17.91 11.85
N HIS A 46 31.54 18.43 13.06
CA HIS A 46 31.94 17.74 14.29
C HIS A 46 30.69 17.43 15.11
N LEU A 47 30.27 16.16 15.18
CA LEU A 47 29.01 15.75 15.82
C LEU A 47 28.87 16.26 17.26
N LYS A 48 29.97 16.32 18.02
CA LYS A 48 30.00 16.86 19.39
C LYS A 48 29.57 18.33 19.50
N ASN A 49 29.67 19.08 18.41
CA ASN A 49 29.29 20.48 18.33
C ASN A 49 27.92 20.68 17.69
N LEU A 50 27.25 19.61 17.25
CA LEU A 50 25.96 19.70 16.58
C LEU A 50 24.79 19.49 17.54
N ARG A 51 23.69 20.16 17.23
CA ARG A 51 22.35 19.79 17.67
C ARG A 51 21.48 19.65 16.44
N VAL A 52 20.81 18.51 16.31
CA VAL A 52 19.90 18.23 15.21
C VAL A 52 18.54 17.99 15.82
N TYR A 53 17.54 18.71 15.30
CA TYR A 53 16.16 18.54 15.69
C TYR A 53 15.33 18.20 14.47
N TRP A 54 14.55 17.13 14.59
CA TRP A 54 13.37 16.93 13.78
C TRP A 54 12.17 17.35 14.60
N GLN A 55 11.34 18.23 14.04
CA GLN A 55 10.17 18.77 14.71
C GLN A 55 8.96 18.73 13.77
N ILE A 56 7.75 18.63 14.29
CA ILE A 56 6.55 19.00 13.56
C ILE A 56 6.59 20.51 13.34
N ALA A 57 6.32 20.96 12.12
CA ALA A 57 6.41 22.36 11.73
C ALA A 57 5.23 23.21 12.23
N ASP A 58 4.12 22.57 12.63
CA ASP A 58 2.96 23.24 13.22
C ASP A 58 3.27 23.68 14.66
N ASP A 59 3.29 25.00 14.88
CA ASP A 59 3.57 25.62 16.18
C ASP A 59 2.41 25.46 17.19
N GLN A 60 1.26 24.92 16.79
CA GLN A 60 0.12 24.65 17.68
C GLN A 60 0.21 23.30 18.42
N GLU A 61 1.13 22.42 18.01
CA GLU A 61 1.33 21.14 18.68
C GLU A 61 1.88 21.31 20.10
N GLU A 62 1.24 20.67 21.07
CA GLU A 62 1.69 20.72 22.48
C GLU A 62 3.11 20.17 22.63
N CYS A 63 3.45 19.18 21.81
CA CYS A 63 4.79 18.64 21.71
C CYS A 63 5.16 18.40 20.25
N SER A 64 6.13 19.16 19.74
CA SER A 64 6.56 19.09 18.34
C SER A 64 7.87 18.31 18.12
N VAL A 65 8.64 17.96 19.15
CA VAL A 65 9.96 17.31 18.99
C VAL A 65 9.83 15.83 18.62
N VAL A 66 10.20 15.50 17.38
CA VAL A 66 10.12 14.16 16.80
C VAL A 66 11.39 13.35 17.08
N HIS A 67 12.54 13.99 16.92
CA HIS A 67 13.84 13.40 17.21
C HIS A 67 14.84 14.49 17.57
N ALA A 68 15.76 14.20 18.48
CA ALA A 68 16.79 15.12 18.91
C ALA A 68 18.14 14.40 19.03
N LEU A 69 19.17 14.96 18.38
CA LEU A 69 20.57 14.57 18.53
C LEU A 69 21.31 15.76 19.13
N ILE A 70 21.93 15.61 20.30
CA ILE A 70 22.64 16.68 21.00
C ILE A 70 24.06 16.25 21.31
N SER A 71 25.04 17.03 20.85
CA SER A 71 26.47 16.74 21.05
C SER A 71 26.89 15.35 20.58
N GLY A 72 26.26 14.88 19.49
CA GLY A 72 26.53 13.59 18.86
C GLY A 72 25.89 12.39 19.54
N GLN A 73 24.90 12.59 20.41
CA GLN A 73 24.14 11.51 21.06
C GLN A 73 22.64 11.77 20.94
N ASP A 74 21.86 10.72 20.76
CA ASP A 74 20.40 10.82 20.75
C ASP A 74 19.91 11.26 22.15
N ASN A 75 18.95 12.18 22.15
CA ASN A 75 18.31 12.65 23.36
C ASN A 75 16.81 12.30 23.33
N GLU A 76 16.48 11.17 23.94
CA GLU A 76 15.08 10.71 24.06
C GLU A 76 14.24 11.51 25.07
N SER A 77 14.88 12.28 25.97
CA SER A 77 14.15 13.02 27.00
C SER A 77 13.35 14.20 26.43
N GLU A 78 13.83 14.79 25.33
CA GLU A 78 13.16 15.90 24.63
C GLU A 78 12.11 15.41 23.62
N GLN A 79 12.12 14.12 23.25
CA GLN A 79 11.20 13.57 22.25
C GLN A 79 9.78 13.43 22.79
N CYS A 80 8.80 13.76 21.96
CA CYS A 80 7.40 13.52 22.25
C CYS A 80 7.12 12.03 22.36
N ILE A 81 6.23 11.67 23.29
CA ILE A 81 5.95 10.28 23.64
C ILE A 81 5.53 9.42 22.43
N HIS A 82 4.81 10.02 21.47
CA HIS A 82 4.34 9.35 20.24
C HIS A 82 5.45 8.96 19.26
N PHE A 83 6.64 9.57 19.36
CA PHE A 83 7.78 9.30 18.48
C PHE A 83 8.90 8.47 19.15
N LYS A 84 8.86 8.31 20.47
CA LYS A 84 9.86 7.51 21.20
C LYS A 84 9.91 6.08 20.68
N ASN A 85 11.11 5.53 20.52
CA ASN A 85 11.37 4.20 19.95
C ASN A 85 10.88 3.98 18.51
N ARG A 86 10.39 5.02 17.83
CA ARG A 86 9.94 4.96 16.43
C ARG A 86 10.83 5.76 15.50
N THR A 87 11.79 6.53 16.01
CA THR A 87 12.63 7.41 15.20
C THR A 87 14.11 7.08 15.32
N GLN A 88 14.83 7.11 14.20
CA GLN A 88 16.27 6.82 14.15
C GLN A 88 16.96 7.66 13.08
N LEU A 89 18.17 8.14 13.37
CA LEU A 89 19.06 8.72 12.38
C LEU A 89 20.01 7.66 11.79
N PHE A 90 20.50 7.89 10.58
CA PHE A 90 21.50 7.04 9.94
C PHE A 90 22.92 7.40 10.42
N TRP A 91 23.33 6.79 11.53
CA TRP A 91 24.62 7.06 12.21
C TRP A 91 25.85 7.03 11.28
N ASP A 92 25.89 6.07 10.35
CA ASP A 92 26.95 5.89 9.36
C ASP A 92 27.06 7.05 8.35
N ARG A 93 26.07 7.95 8.32
CA ARG A 93 25.94 9.02 7.32
C ARG A 93 25.95 10.42 7.91
N LEU A 94 25.93 10.55 9.23
CA LEU A 94 25.89 11.85 9.93
C LEU A 94 27.11 12.72 9.61
N GLU A 95 28.32 12.13 9.62
CA GLU A 95 29.56 12.85 9.30
C GLU A 95 29.60 13.35 7.85
N ASN A 96 28.84 12.71 6.96
CA ASN A 96 28.70 13.10 5.55
C ASN A 96 27.57 14.13 5.34
N GLY A 97 26.98 14.65 6.43
CA GLY A 97 25.93 15.67 6.37
C GLY A 97 24.53 15.12 6.09
N ASN A 98 24.32 13.81 6.16
CA ASN A 98 23.01 13.20 5.99
C ASN A 98 22.35 12.99 7.35
N PHE A 99 21.36 13.84 7.65
CA PHE A 99 20.59 13.85 8.88
C PHE A 99 19.15 13.39 8.65
N SER A 100 18.95 12.55 7.62
CA SER A 100 17.64 11.98 7.31
C SER A 100 17.13 11.13 8.47
N LEU A 101 15.82 11.22 8.73
CA LEU A 101 15.15 10.49 9.80
C LEU A 101 14.41 9.28 9.24
N LEU A 102 14.62 8.13 9.85
CA LEU A 102 13.76 6.96 9.70
C LEU A 102 12.65 7.04 10.75
N LEU A 103 11.39 7.08 10.31
CA LEU A 103 10.19 6.96 11.15
C LEU A 103 9.55 5.59 10.89
N LEU A 104 9.34 4.82 11.96
CA LEU A 104 8.88 3.43 11.90
C LEU A 104 7.37 3.32 12.03
N ASN A 105 6.78 2.39 11.28
CA ASN A 105 5.37 2.01 11.33
C ASN A 105 4.46 3.25 11.29
N VAL A 106 4.47 3.96 10.16
CA VAL A 106 3.73 5.21 10.01
C VAL A 106 2.23 4.98 10.03
N SER A 107 1.52 5.89 10.69
CA SER A 107 0.07 5.90 10.83
C SER A 107 -0.47 7.28 10.47
N GLN A 108 -1.78 7.41 10.28
CA GLN A 108 -2.40 8.68 9.88
C GLN A 108 -2.05 9.87 10.79
N SER A 109 -1.80 9.63 12.08
CA SER A 109 -1.39 10.70 13.02
C SER A 109 0.05 11.19 12.80
N ASP A 110 0.81 10.56 11.90
CA ASP A 110 2.14 11.01 11.51
C ASP A 110 2.09 11.87 10.23
N GLU A 111 0.91 12.15 9.66
CA GLU A 111 0.76 13.03 8.50
C GLU A 111 0.94 14.50 8.91
N HIS A 112 2.20 14.95 8.86
CA HIS A 112 2.60 16.31 9.19
C HIS A 112 3.61 16.86 8.20
N THR A 113 3.74 18.18 8.21
CA THR A 113 4.95 18.85 7.74
C THR A 113 5.99 18.79 8.84
N TYR A 114 7.15 18.24 8.54
CA TYR A 114 8.28 18.10 9.45
C TYR A 114 9.37 19.10 9.09
N LYS A 115 10.06 19.62 10.11
CA LYS A 115 11.20 20.53 10.00
C LYS A 115 12.45 19.86 10.55
N CYS A 116 13.49 19.79 9.72
CA CYS A 116 14.85 19.46 10.13
C CYS A 116 15.60 20.75 10.44
N VAL A 117 16.16 20.88 11.65
CA VAL A 117 16.97 22.03 12.07
C VAL A 117 18.32 21.54 12.54
N ILE A 118 19.39 22.05 11.93
CA ILE A 118 20.77 21.74 12.31
C ILE A 118 21.41 22.99 12.88
N LEU A 119 21.78 22.91 14.15
CA LEU A 119 22.51 23.93 14.87
C LEU A 119 23.95 23.48 15.08
N GLN A 120 24.90 24.39 14.90
CA GLN A 120 26.31 24.16 15.19
C GLN A 120 26.77 25.13 16.27
N LYS A 121 27.40 24.58 17.30
CA LYS A 121 28.08 25.33 18.35
C LYS A 121 29.50 25.64 17.89
N THR A 122 29.78 26.93 17.72
CA THR A 122 31.14 27.46 17.52
C THR A 122 31.46 28.35 18.72
N GLU A 123 31.69 29.64 18.52
CA GLU A 123 31.71 30.63 19.62
C GLU A 123 30.29 30.85 20.18
N TYR A 124 29.30 30.84 19.28
CA TYR A 124 27.87 30.86 19.60
C TYR A 124 27.15 29.74 18.82
N THR A 125 25.93 29.43 19.24
CA THR A 125 25.06 28.48 18.53
C THR A 125 24.43 29.17 17.34
N LYS A 126 24.68 28.66 16.12
CA LYS A 126 24.07 29.17 14.88
C LYS A 126 23.32 28.05 14.17
N MET A 127 22.21 28.39 13.52
CA MET A 127 21.53 27.48 12.59
C MET A 127 22.32 27.45 11.29
N ILE A 128 22.78 26.26 10.91
CA ILE A 128 23.57 26.05 9.69
C ILE A 128 22.75 25.42 8.56
N HIS A 129 21.61 24.81 8.89
CA HIS A 129 20.71 24.21 7.92
C HIS A 129 19.29 24.13 8.47
N GLN A 130 18.32 24.30 7.57
CA GLN A 130 16.92 24.03 7.79
C GLN A 130 16.34 23.38 6.52
N ALA A 131 15.49 22.38 6.68
CA ALA A 131 14.74 21.76 5.60
C ALA A 131 13.33 21.39 6.08
N GLU A 132 12.34 21.40 5.19
CA GLU A 132 10.98 20.95 5.49
C GLU A 132 10.60 19.78 4.57
N VAL A 133 9.90 18.82 5.16
CA VAL A 133 9.47 17.60 4.50
C VAL A 133 8.02 17.33 4.87
N VAL A 134 7.15 17.26 3.87
CA VAL A 134 5.75 16.87 4.04
C VAL A 134 5.68 15.35 3.95
N LEU A 135 5.23 14.68 5.01
CA LEU A 135 4.92 13.26 4.97
C LEU A 135 3.45 13.10 4.59
N SER A 136 3.18 12.50 3.44
CA SER A 136 1.83 12.19 2.97
C SER A 136 1.62 10.68 3.01
N LEU A 137 0.49 10.25 3.55
CA LEU A 137 0.19 8.84 3.77
C LEU A 137 -0.95 8.35 2.89
N ALA A 138 -0.87 7.07 2.51
CA ALA A 138 -1.90 6.44 1.71
C ALA A 138 -2.02 4.94 1.99
N ALA A 139 -3.16 4.36 1.64
CA ALA A 139 -3.38 2.93 1.57
C ALA A 139 -4.04 2.58 0.24
N SER A 140 -3.52 1.55 -0.42
CA SER A 140 -4.09 1.02 -1.65
C SER A 140 -5.50 0.50 -1.36
N TYR A 141 -6.43 0.82 -2.24
CA TYR A 141 -7.79 0.27 -2.18
C TYR A 141 -7.77 -1.23 -2.51
N SER A 142 -8.75 -1.98 -2.03
CA SER A 142 -8.94 -3.35 -2.52
C SER A 142 -9.37 -3.36 -3.98
N GLN A 143 -8.95 -4.37 -4.74
CA GLN A 143 -9.36 -4.59 -6.13
C GLN A 143 -10.88 -4.44 -6.26
N PRO A 144 -11.40 -3.51 -7.08
CA PRO A 144 -12.83 -3.31 -7.22
C PRO A 144 -13.56 -4.58 -7.65
N ILE A 145 -14.71 -4.82 -7.04
CA ILE A 145 -15.60 -5.93 -7.36
C ILE A 145 -16.80 -5.35 -8.11
N LEU A 146 -16.86 -5.63 -9.40
CA LEU A 146 -17.96 -5.25 -10.27
C LEU A 146 -19.02 -6.36 -10.30
N SER A 147 -20.27 -6.01 -10.03
CA SER A 147 -21.43 -6.91 -10.06
C SER A 147 -22.52 -6.37 -10.99
N GLY A 148 -23.22 -7.27 -11.69
CA GLY A 148 -24.25 -6.95 -12.68
C GLY A 148 -23.94 -7.55 -14.06
N PRO A 149 -24.75 -7.23 -15.08
CA PRO A 149 -25.94 -6.38 -15.03
C PRO A 149 -27.12 -7.05 -14.29
N ILE A 150 -27.77 -6.32 -13.38
CA ILE A 150 -29.03 -6.72 -12.75
C ILE A 150 -30.17 -6.03 -13.50
N ARG A 151 -31.17 -6.78 -13.97
CA ARG A 151 -32.37 -6.22 -14.62
C ARG A 151 -33.33 -5.68 -13.55
N ASN A 152 -33.72 -4.42 -13.68
CA ASN A 152 -34.68 -3.81 -12.77
C ASN A 152 -36.11 -4.24 -13.16
N SER A 153 -36.87 -4.81 -12.23
CA SER A 153 -38.26 -5.26 -12.47
C SER A 153 -39.25 -4.11 -12.69
N ASP A 154 -38.88 -2.91 -12.22
CA ASP A 154 -39.79 -1.75 -12.12
C ASP A 154 -39.60 -0.75 -13.28
N SER A 155 -38.52 -0.91 -14.06
CA SER A 155 -38.29 -0.20 -15.32
C SER A 155 -38.89 -1.03 -16.45
N ALA A 156 -39.30 -0.42 -17.56
CA ALA A 156 -39.92 -1.09 -18.71
C ALA A 156 -38.97 -2.05 -19.49
N GLY A 157 -38.25 -2.95 -18.81
CA GLY A 157 -37.42 -4.02 -19.35
C GLY A 157 -36.07 -3.60 -19.94
N GLU A 158 -35.78 -2.30 -20.05
CA GLU A 158 -34.64 -1.80 -20.82
C GLU A 158 -33.45 -1.32 -19.98
N GLU A 159 -33.59 -1.13 -18.67
CA GLU A 159 -32.51 -0.61 -17.81
C GLU A 159 -31.84 -1.72 -16.99
N VAL A 160 -30.52 -1.69 -16.96
CA VAL A 160 -29.70 -2.59 -16.14
C VAL A 160 -28.88 -1.79 -15.14
N THR A 161 -28.67 -2.38 -13.97
CA THR A 161 -27.88 -1.81 -12.88
C THR A 161 -26.58 -2.58 -12.71
N PHE A 162 -25.48 -1.85 -12.64
CA PHE A 162 -24.17 -2.33 -12.17
C PHE A 162 -23.90 -1.79 -10.77
N SER A 163 -23.14 -2.55 -9.99
CA SER A 163 -22.64 -2.11 -8.69
C SER A 163 -21.16 -2.39 -8.56
N CYS A 164 -20.42 -1.46 -7.98
CA CYS A 164 -18.99 -1.53 -7.78
C CYS A 164 -18.67 -1.34 -6.30
N ARG A 165 -17.86 -2.23 -5.73
CA ARG A 165 -17.40 -2.17 -4.34
C ARG A 165 -15.89 -2.24 -4.27
N SER A 166 -15.29 -1.38 -3.45
CA SER A 166 -13.88 -1.39 -3.11
C SER A 166 -13.74 -0.87 -1.68
N GLY A 167 -12.65 -1.19 -0.98
CA GLY A 167 -12.55 -0.88 0.46
C GLY A 167 -11.16 -0.79 1.02
N ASN A 168 -11.11 -0.34 2.27
CA ASN A 168 -9.92 -0.23 3.12
C ASN A 168 -8.79 0.63 2.52
N GLY A 169 -9.13 1.63 1.71
CA GLY A 169 -8.17 2.56 1.13
C GLY A 169 -8.08 3.89 1.87
N TYR A 170 -7.01 4.64 1.63
CA TYR A 170 -6.80 5.98 2.20
C TYR A 170 -5.93 6.81 1.26
N PRO A 171 -6.19 8.12 1.06
CA PRO A 171 -7.33 8.91 1.55
C PRO A 171 -8.60 8.63 0.72
N GLU A 172 -9.62 9.48 0.85
CA GLU A 172 -10.84 9.45 0.02
C GLU A 172 -10.51 9.35 -1.49
N PRO A 173 -11.14 8.43 -2.26
CA PRO A 173 -10.76 8.15 -3.63
C PRO A 173 -11.59 8.94 -4.65
N ASN A 174 -11.13 8.97 -5.91
CA ASN A 174 -12.03 9.29 -7.03
C ASN A 174 -12.58 8.01 -7.65
N VAL A 175 -13.85 8.02 -8.04
CA VAL A 175 -14.53 6.85 -8.59
C VAL A 175 -15.09 7.20 -9.96
N TYR A 176 -14.77 6.39 -10.96
CA TYR A 176 -15.14 6.61 -12.36
C TYR A 176 -15.86 5.39 -12.92
N TRP A 177 -16.92 5.65 -13.67
CA TRP A 177 -17.54 4.67 -14.56
C TRP A 177 -17.18 5.02 -15.99
N ILE A 178 -16.70 4.04 -16.75
CA ILE A 178 -16.22 4.24 -18.12
C ILE A 178 -16.91 3.23 -19.03
N ASN A 179 -17.47 3.71 -20.14
CA ASN A 179 -17.87 2.85 -21.25
C ASN A 179 -16.64 2.57 -22.10
N LYS A 180 -16.13 1.34 -22.09
CA LYS A 180 -14.91 0.99 -22.84
C LYS A 180 -15.12 0.93 -24.35
N THR A 181 -16.36 0.91 -24.81
CA THR A 181 -16.70 0.92 -26.24
C THR A 181 -16.26 2.23 -26.91
N ASP A 182 -16.42 3.36 -26.22
CA ASP A 182 -16.13 4.71 -26.73
C ASP A 182 -15.21 5.53 -25.80
N ASN A 183 -14.76 4.94 -24.69
CA ASN A 183 -14.01 5.57 -23.60
C ASN A 183 -14.73 6.79 -22.98
N SER A 184 -16.05 6.85 -23.07
CA SER A 184 -16.82 7.93 -22.43
C SER A 184 -16.95 7.72 -20.93
N HIS A 185 -16.90 8.82 -20.18
CA HIS A 185 -17.21 8.82 -18.75
C HIS A 185 -18.72 8.78 -18.54
N LEU A 186 -19.17 7.87 -17.67
CA LEU A 186 -20.55 7.72 -17.27
C LEU A 186 -20.77 8.30 -15.87
N HIS A 187 -21.92 8.93 -15.65
CA HIS A 187 -22.26 9.47 -14.35
C HIS A 187 -22.83 8.35 -13.45
N PRO A 188 -22.31 8.16 -12.22
CA PRO A 188 -22.87 7.20 -11.29
C PRO A 188 -24.31 7.59 -10.91
N SER A 189 -25.20 6.60 -10.79
CA SER A 189 -26.55 6.81 -10.27
C SER A 189 -26.56 6.96 -8.75
N GLN A 190 -25.59 6.34 -8.07
CA GLN A 190 -25.33 6.48 -6.64
C GLN A 190 -23.83 6.32 -6.40
N LEU A 191 -23.29 7.13 -5.50
CA LEU A 191 -21.92 7.00 -5.01
C LEU A 191 -21.95 7.23 -3.50
N GLU A 192 -21.47 6.25 -2.76
CA GLU A 192 -21.33 6.29 -1.32
C GLU A 192 -19.87 5.99 -0.98
N ILE A 193 -19.25 6.91 -0.26
CA ILE A 193 -17.91 6.74 0.30
C ILE A 193 -18.07 6.71 1.82
N THR A 194 -17.79 5.56 2.41
CA THR A 194 -18.00 5.30 3.84
C THR A 194 -16.67 5.37 4.58
N PRO A 195 -16.49 6.31 5.53
CA PRO A 195 -15.33 6.32 6.41
C PRO A 195 -15.46 5.25 7.50
N HIS A 196 -14.33 4.67 7.89
CA HIS A 196 -14.22 3.67 8.95
C HIS A 196 -13.54 4.24 10.19
N THR A 197 -13.66 3.54 11.32
CA THR A 197 -13.06 3.94 12.59
C THR A 197 -11.53 3.85 12.60
N ASP A 198 -10.95 3.05 11.71
CA ASP A 198 -9.49 2.98 11.50
C ASP A 198 -8.97 4.09 10.57
N GLY A 199 -9.86 5.00 10.15
CA GLY A 199 -9.56 6.12 9.27
C GLY A 199 -9.50 5.75 7.79
N THR A 200 -9.77 4.51 7.39
CA THR A 200 -9.84 4.12 5.97
C THR A 200 -11.22 4.39 5.38
N TYR A 201 -11.35 4.23 4.06
CA TYR A 201 -12.57 4.46 3.31
C TYR A 201 -12.99 3.22 2.50
N SER A 202 -14.30 3.02 2.39
CA SER A 202 -14.90 2.08 1.44
C SER A 202 -15.79 2.79 0.43
N VAL A 203 -15.78 2.27 -0.79
CA VAL A 203 -16.55 2.76 -1.93
C VAL A 203 -17.67 1.79 -2.24
N PHE A 204 -18.87 2.34 -2.40
CA PHE A 204 -19.99 1.67 -3.06
C PHE A 204 -20.58 2.60 -4.11
N SER A 205 -20.62 2.17 -5.36
CA SER A 205 -21.22 2.95 -6.44
C SER A 205 -22.15 2.10 -7.30
N THR A 206 -23.23 2.68 -7.78
CA THR A 206 -24.14 2.06 -8.74
C THR A 206 -24.24 2.86 -10.02
N LEU A 207 -24.42 2.15 -11.13
CA LEU A 207 -24.60 2.72 -12.47
C LEU A 207 -25.84 2.09 -13.10
N LYS A 208 -26.81 2.93 -13.47
CA LYS A 208 -27.99 2.54 -14.25
C LYS A 208 -27.83 3.00 -15.69
N VAL A 209 -27.91 2.06 -16.62
CA VAL A 209 -27.77 2.32 -18.06
C VAL A 209 -28.75 1.47 -18.87
N LYS A 210 -29.12 1.94 -20.06
CA LYS A 210 -29.96 1.17 -20.99
C LYS A 210 -29.19 -0.01 -21.55
N ALA A 211 -29.76 -1.21 -21.48
CA ALA A 211 -29.16 -2.45 -21.97
C ALA A 211 -28.84 -2.39 -23.46
N THR A 212 -27.58 -2.68 -23.83
CA THR A 212 -27.14 -2.86 -25.21
C THR A 212 -26.47 -4.22 -25.38
N SER A 213 -26.32 -4.68 -26.63
CA SER A 213 -25.80 -6.03 -26.89
C SER A 213 -24.26 -6.17 -26.78
N ASN A 214 -23.55 -5.06 -26.68
CA ASN A 214 -22.09 -4.95 -26.70
C ASN A 214 -21.56 -4.08 -25.54
N MET A 215 -22.21 -4.17 -24.37
CA MET A 215 -21.78 -3.40 -23.20
C MET A 215 -20.39 -3.81 -22.74
N GLU A 216 -19.50 -2.83 -22.66
CA GLU A 216 -18.21 -2.94 -22.00
C GLU A 216 -18.09 -1.84 -20.95
N ILE A 217 -18.27 -2.20 -19.68
CA ILE A 217 -18.35 -1.24 -18.57
C ILE A 217 -17.16 -1.45 -17.64
N GLU A 218 -16.50 -0.37 -17.26
CA GLU A 218 -15.40 -0.37 -16.30
C GLU A 218 -15.76 0.52 -15.12
N CYS A 219 -15.53 0.01 -13.91
CA CYS A 219 -15.48 0.81 -12.69
C CYS A 219 -14.01 0.98 -12.30
N SER A 220 -13.57 2.22 -12.09
CA SER A 220 -12.21 2.56 -11.68
C SER A 220 -12.22 3.34 -10.38
N VAL A 221 -11.35 2.95 -9.44
CA VAL A 221 -11.11 3.62 -8.16
C VAL A 221 -9.67 4.14 -8.17
N GLU A 222 -9.52 5.46 -8.06
CA GLU A 222 -8.24 6.16 -8.10
C GLU A 222 -7.81 6.59 -6.70
N ASN A 223 -6.56 6.26 -6.36
CA ASN A 223 -5.82 6.86 -5.27
C ASN A 223 -4.79 7.85 -5.84
N LYS A 224 -5.11 9.15 -5.74
CA LYS A 224 -4.27 10.25 -6.27
C LYS A 224 -2.88 10.29 -5.64
N ILE A 225 -2.78 10.01 -4.34
CA ILE A 225 -1.51 10.10 -3.60
C ILE A 225 -0.55 8.99 -4.03
N LEU A 226 -1.07 7.77 -4.23
CA LEU A 226 -0.28 6.64 -4.73
C LEU A 226 -0.12 6.62 -6.26
N GLN A 227 -0.82 7.51 -6.98
CA GLN A 227 -0.95 7.46 -8.44
C GLN A 227 -1.41 6.06 -8.92
N GLU A 228 -2.31 5.46 -8.16
CA GLU A 228 -2.78 4.08 -8.36
C GLU A 228 -4.24 4.10 -8.84
N ASN A 229 -4.50 3.42 -9.96
CA ASN A 229 -5.83 3.25 -10.53
C ASN A 229 -6.16 1.77 -10.59
N LEU A 230 -7.09 1.33 -9.75
CA LEU A 230 -7.60 -0.03 -9.76
C LEU A 230 -8.93 -0.07 -10.46
N SER A 231 -9.10 -0.99 -11.41
CA SER A 231 -10.33 -1.10 -12.17
C SER A 231 -10.84 -2.53 -12.29
N ALA A 232 -12.15 -2.66 -12.45
CA ALA A 232 -12.83 -3.90 -12.78
C ALA A 232 -13.74 -3.68 -13.96
N ASN A 233 -13.76 -4.64 -14.89
CA ASN A 233 -14.49 -4.54 -16.14
C ASN A 233 -15.52 -5.65 -16.30
N TYR A 234 -16.57 -5.33 -17.05
CA TYR A 234 -17.59 -6.25 -17.51
C TYR A 234 -17.61 -6.17 -19.03
N THR A 235 -17.56 -7.34 -19.69
CA THR A 235 -17.75 -7.46 -21.13
C THR A 235 -18.90 -8.41 -21.39
N GLN A 236 -19.91 -7.97 -22.12
CA GLN A 236 -21.04 -8.83 -22.46
C GLN A 236 -20.64 -9.93 -23.44
N GLN A 237 -20.76 -11.19 -23.02
CA GLN A 237 -20.54 -12.33 -23.92
C GLN A 237 -21.73 -12.51 -24.85
N LYS A 238 -21.46 -12.64 -26.16
CA LYS A 238 -22.49 -12.91 -27.17
C LYS A 238 -22.97 -14.35 -27.02
N GLN A 239 -24.24 -14.53 -26.69
CA GLN A 239 -24.85 -15.85 -26.58
C GLN A 239 -24.91 -16.49 -27.97
N SER A 240 -24.06 -17.48 -28.24
CA SER A 240 -24.20 -18.34 -29.42
C SER A 240 -25.46 -19.19 -29.23
N ASN A 241 -26.56 -18.82 -29.88
CA ASN A 241 -27.72 -19.69 -30.05
C ASN A 241 -27.34 -20.84 -30.99
N GLY A 242 -26.61 -21.81 -30.46
CA GLY A 242 -26.51 -23.15 -31.03
C GLY A 242 -27.60 -24.01 -30.43
N SER A 243 -28.72 -24.13 -31.14
CA SER A 243 -29.64 -25.26 -30.95
C SER A 243 -28.85 -26.54 -31.19
N SER A 244 -28.48 -27.21 -30.11
CA SER A 244 -28.15 -28.62 -30.11
C SER A 244 -28.87 -29.22 -28.92
N THR A 245 -29.98 -29.87 -29.22
CA THR A 245 -30.59 -30.87 -28.36
C THR A 245 -29.58 -32.00 -28.25
N GLU A 246 -28.64 -31.92 -27.30
CA GLU A 246 -27.81 -33.05 -26.90
C GLU A 246 -27.79 -33.12 -25.37
N SER A 247 -28.27 -34.26 -24.90
CA SER A 247 -28.44 -34.66 -23.51
C SER A 247 -27.16 -34.53 -22.71
N HIS A 248 -27.17 -33.71 -21.66
CA HIS A 248 -26.15 -33.76 -20.60
C HIS A 248 -26.76 -34.34 -19.33
N LYS A 249 -27.15 -35.62 -19.41
CA LYS A 249 -27.19 -36.52 -18.24
C LYS A 249 -25.84 -37.22 -18.01
N ASP A 250 -24.81 -36.90 -18.77
CA ASP A 250 -23.51 -37.57 -18.68
C ASP A 250 -22.35 -36.56 -18.63
N LEU A 251 -22.12 -35.97 -17.46
CA LEU A 251 -20.76 -35.56 -17.06
C LEU A 251 -20.54 -35.56 -15.55
N GLU A 252 -21.20 -36.49 -14.86
CA GLU A 252 -20.81 -36.90 -13.51
C GLU A 252 -20.32 -38.37 -13.48
N LYS A 253 -19.92 -38.88 -14.65
CA LYS A 253 -19.41 -40.25 -14.83
C LYS A 253 -18.07 -40.34 -15.57
N ASN A 254 -17.21 -39.31 -15.49
CA ASN A 254 -15.83 -39.45 -16.01
C ASN A 254 -14.72 -38.89 -15.12
N ARG A 255 -15.00 -38.57 -13.83
CA ARG A 255 -13.95 -38.25 -12.85
C ARG A 255 -13.58 -39.41 -11.90
N ARG A 256 -14.38 -40.49 -11.87
CA ARG A 256 -14.11 -41.68 -11.02
C ARG A 256 -13.27 -42.77 -11.72
N GLY A 257 -13.11 -42.73 -13.04
CA GLY A 257 -12.34 -43.74 -13.80
C GLY A 257 -10.82 -43.58 -13.75
N ALA A 258 -10.31 -42.35 -13.60
CA ALA A 258 -8.86 -42.09 -13.59
C ALA A 258 -8.22 -42.26 -12.19
N GLN A 259 -8.99 -42.14 -11.11
CA GLN A 259 -8.47 -42.31 -9.74
C GLN A 259 -8.45 -43.79 -9.30
N ALA A 260 -9.35 -44.64 -9.83
CA ALA A 260 -9.36 -46.06 -9.51
C ALA A 260 -8.26 -46.86 -10.24
N ALA A 261 -7.97 -46.53 -11.50
CA ALA A 261 -6.91 -47.19 -12.27
C ALA A 261 -5.51 -46.95 -11.68
N GLY A 262 -5.25 -45.73 -11.18
CA GLY A 262 -3.99 -45.41 -10.50
C GLY A 262 -3.79 -46.21 -9.21
N ILE A 263 -4.82 -46.34 -8.38
CA ILE A 263 -4.75 -47.07 -7.10
C ILE A 263 -4.58 -48.58 -7.35
N ILE A 264 -5.30 -49.15 -8.31
CA ILE A 264 -5.17 -50.58 -8.65
C ILE A 264 -3.76 -50.87 -9.20
N SER A 265 -3.21 -50.00 -10.05
CA SER A 265 -1.82 -50.13 -10.51
C SER A 265 -0.81 -50.11 -9.35
N ILE A 266 -1.00 -49.22 -8.37
CA ILE A 266 -0.10 -49.13 -7.21
C ILE A 266 -0.19 -50.38 -6.32
N VAL A 267 -1.40 -50.90 -6.07
CA VAL A 267 -1.59 -52.11 -5.26
C VAL A 267 -0.97 -53.34 -5.94
N ILE A 268 -1.11 -53.46 -7.27
CA ILE A 268 -0.47 -54.54 -8.03
C ILE A 268 1.06 -54.41 -8.00
N LEU A 269 1.60 -53.19 -8.16
CA LEU A 269 3.05 -52.94 -8.07
C LEU A 269 3.62 -53.29 -6.69
N MET A 270 2.92 -52.91 -5.61
CA MET A 270 3.32 -53.24 -4.25
C MET A 270 3.24 -54.76 -4.00
N GLY A 271 2.19 -55.43 -4.50
CA GLY A 271 2.08 -56.90 -4.42
C GLY A 271 3.22 -57.62 -5.15
N LEU A 272 3.56 -57.17 -6.36
CA LEU A 272 4.67 -57.74 -7.14
C LEU A 272 6.02 -57.51 -6.46
N LEU A 273 6.24 -56.35 -5.85
CA LEU A 273 7.46 -56.07 -5.08
C LEU A 273 7.58 -56.98 -3.85
N VAL A 274 6.49 -57.24 -3.12
CA VAL A 274 6.50 -58.17 -1.99
C VAL A 274 6.77 -59.62 -2.44
N VAL A 275 6.22 -60.04 -3.58
CA VAL A 275 6.51 -61.37 -4.14
C VAL A 275 7.98 -61.47 -4.58
N LEU A 276 8.53 -60.42 -5.19
CA LEU A 276 9.94 -60.35 -5.59
C LEU A 276 10.87 -60.38 -4.37
N THR A 277 10.57 -59.62 -3.32
CA THR A 277 11.39 -59.64 -2.09
C THR A 277 11.30 -60.99 -1.41
N CYS A 278 10.12 -61.59 -1.28
CA CYS A 278 9.94 -62.95 -0.78
C CYS A 278 10.68 -64.00 -1.63
N TRP A 279 10.61 -63.90 -2.96
CA TRP A 279 11.30 -64.81 -3.87
C TRP A 279 12.82 -64.65 -3.78
N LEU A 280 13.34 -63.41 -3.71
CA LEU A 280 14.75 -63.14 -3.50
C LEU A 280 15.22 -63.64 -2.14
N TRP A 281 14.42 -63.49 -1.08
CA TRP A 281 14.72 -64.04 0.24
C TRP A 281 14.76 -65.56 0.22
N ARG A 282 13.78 -66.20 -0.45
CA ARG A 282 13.71 -67.67 -0.58
C ARG A 282 14.87 -68.21 -1.43
N ARG A 283 15.27 -67.47 -2.48
CA ARG A 283 16.42 -67.80 -3.33
C ARG A 283 17.76 -67.58 -2.62
N ARG A 284 17.84 -66.61 -1.71
CA ARG A 284 19.02 -66.37 -0.86
C ARG A 284 19.13 -67.44 0.23
N SER A 285 18.00 -67.86 0.80
CA SER A 285 17.92 -68.97 1.76
C SER A 285 18.28 -70.31 1.10
N SER A 286 17.83 -70.59 -0.12
CA SER A 286 18.22 -71.81 -0.83
C SER A 286 19.69 -71.82 -1.26
N ARG A 287 20.31 -70.66 -1.52
CA ARG A 287 21.78 -70.56 -1.71
C ARG A 287 22.58 -70.74 -0.42
N LEU A 288 22.00 -70.41 0.74
CA LEU A 288 22.60 -70.67 2.06
C LEU A 288 22.53 -72.16 2.44
N VAL A 289 21.52 -72.89 1.98
CA VAL A 289 21.40 -74.35 2.19
C VAL A 289 22.30 -75.16 1.24
N SER A 290 22.71 -74.61 0.09
CA SER A 290 23.67 -75.26 -0.82
C SER A 290 25.16 -75.01 -0.48
N HIS A 291 25.47 -74.35 0.63
CA HIS A 291 26.85 -74.17 1.13
C HIS A 291 27.10 -74.86 2.48
N THR A 292 26.18 -75.73 2.91
CA THR A 292 26.34 -76.61 4.09
C THR A 292 26.06 -78.08 3.75
N GLY A 293 26.50 -78.53 2.57
CA GLY A 293 26.43 -79.94 2.15
C GLY A 293 27.44 -80.22 1.05
N ASN A 294 28.30 -81.23 1.29
CA ASN A 294 29.55 -81.64 0.63
C ASN A 294 30.77 -80.89 1.21
N GLU A 295 31.69 -81.46 1.99
CA GLU A 295 32.30 -82.82 1.97
C GLU A 295 32.57 -83.39 0.57
#